data_AF-A0A4Y2QJ68-F1
#
_entry.id   AF-A0A4Y2QJ68-F1
#
_cell.length_a   1.000
_cell.length_b   1.000
_cell.length_c   1.000
_cell.angle_alpha   90.00
_cell.angle_beta   90.00
_cell.angle_gamma   90.00
#
_symmetry.space_group_name_H-M   'P 1'
#
loop_
_entity.id
_entity.type
_entity.pdbx_description
1 polymer ?
#
loop_
_entity_poly.entity_id
_entity_poly.type
_entity_poly.pdbx_seq_one_letter_code
_entity_poly.pdbx_strand_id
1 'polypeptide(L)'
;MIVSVCCEVYKADRKMNMPAESSPFAFPKLDGSNYTSWKEDMKVVLMDRGCWSFIIWEDKPCPEQATEKEKFEYDWRKQRCYTTIYQGIERKFLPLIRHTTDGKEAWNILITNFEPTSKARLADLIDEFFELKFNPVEETTGIFCKRVEEKKTQVKEAGFEIPELFIALQLIRRLPAEYDHLVQTLYRLKDEEFTGKLKKNL
;
A
#
# COMPACT_ATOMS: atom_id res chain seq x y z
N MET A 1 3.00 -29.68 44.07
CA MET A 1 2.58 -30.63 43.00
C MET A 1 1.44 -30.09 42.13
N ILE A 2 0.36 -29.53 42.70
CA ILE A 2 -0.82 -29.05 41.93
C ILE A 2 -0.50 -27.93 40.92
N VAL A 3 0.39 -26.99 41.26
CA VAL A 3 0.78 -25.87 40.37
C VAL A 3 1.56 -26.36 39.13
N SER A 4 2.32 -27.45 39.26
CA SER A 4 3.08 -28.04 38.14
C SER A 4 2.15 -28.74 37.14
N VAL A 5 1.11 -29.41 37.65
CA VAL A 5 0.10 -30.09 36.83
C VAL A 5 -0.74 -29.08 36.05
N CYS A 6 -1.15 -27.96 36.67
CA CYS A 6 -1.85 -26.88 35.94
C CYS A 6 -1.00 -26.26 34.83
N CYS A 7 0.31 -26.10 35.05
CA CYS A 7 1.22 -25.54 34.05
C CYS A 7 1.45 -26.50 32.87
N GLU A 8 1.47 -27.81 33.13
CA GLU A 8 1.58 -28.85 32.10
C GLU A 8 0.28 -29.05 31.32
N VAL A 9 -0.87 -29.01 32.00
CA VAL A 9 -2.19 -29.02 31.35
C VAL A 9 -2.38 -27.78 30.47
N TYR A 10 -1.97 -26.59 30.95
CA TYR A 10 -1.98 -25.36 30.14
C TYR A 10 -1.05 -25.44 28.92
N LYS A 11 0.12 -26.08 29.04
CA LYS A 11 1.05 -26.31 27.91
C LYS A 11 0.53 -27.37 26.93
N ALA A 12 -0.20 -28.38 27.42
CA ALA A 12 -0.81 -29.42 26.60
C ALA A 12 -2.03 -28.89 25.82
N ASP A 13 -2.88 -28.09 26.46
CA ASP A 13 -4.06 -27.47 25.85
C ASP A 13 -3.65 -26.43 24.79
N ARG A 14 -2.57 -25.66 25.04
CA ARG A 14 -1.97 -24.73 24.07
C ARG A 14 -1.38 -25.41 22.83
N LYS A 15 -1.02 -26.70 22.91
CA LYS A 15 -0.52 -27.49 21.76
C LYS A 15 -1.64 -28.02 20.86
N MET A 16 -2.89 -28.06 21.31
CA MET A 16 -3.99 -28.66 20.54
C MET A 16 -4.88 -27.66 19.77
N ASN A 17 -4.70 -26.33 19.90
CA ASN A 17 -5.61 -25.36 19.24
C ASN A 17 -4.95 -24.12 18.61
N MET A 18 -3.64 -24.10 18.36
CA MET A 18 -3.06 -23.12 17.44
C MET A 18 -3.04 -23.71 16.02
N PRO A 19 -3.77 -23.16 15.04
CA PRO A 19 -3.47 -23.49 13.65
C PRO A 19 -2.01 -23.14 13.40
N ALA A 20 -1.26 -24.09 12.84
CA ALA A 20 0.11 -23.84 12.41
C ALA A 20 0.08 -22.70 11.40
N GLU A 21 0.51 -21.50 11.79
CA GLU A 21 0.61 -20.35 10.90
C GLU A 21 1.74 -20.59 9.89
N SER A 22 1.48 -21.34 8.82
CA SER A 22 2.16 -21.11 7.56
C SER A 22 1.61 -19.78 7.02
N SER A 23 2.38 -18.70 7.11
CA SER A 23 1.89 -17.36 6.76
C SER A 23 1.46 -17.33 5.28
N PRO A 24 0.16 -17.10 4.98
CA PRO A 24 -0.35 -17.03 3.60
C PRO A 24 0.07 -15.74 2.86
N PHE A 25 0.67 -14.79 3.58
CA PHE A 25 0.88 -13.43 3.12
C PHE A 25 2.36 -13.14 2.91
N ALA A 26 2.94 -13.78 1.89
CA ALA A 26 4.28 -13.45 1.42
C ALA A 26 4.19 -12.30 0.40
N PHE A 27 3.97 -11.08 0.87
CA PHE A 27 4.13 -9.87 0.06
C PHE A 27 5.53 -9.27 0.30
N PRO A 28 6.07 -8.47 -0.64
CA PRO A 28 7.38 -7.85 -0.48
C PRO A 28 7.45 -6.99 0.78
N LYS A 29 8.57 -7.08 1.50
CA LYS A 29 8.81 -6.20 2.65
C LYS A 29 8.97 -4.75 2.19
N LEU A 30 8.69 -3.80 3.08
CA LEU A 30 8.94 -2.39 2.81
C LEU A 30 10.43 -2.17 2.50
N ASP A 31 10.74 -1.78 1.27
CA ASP A 31 12.10 -1.59 0.74
C ASP A 31 12.43 -0.11 0.42
N GLY A 32 11.44 0.77 0.57
CA GLY A 32 11.51 2.22 0.36
C GLY A 32 10.97 2.68 -0.99
N SER A 33 10.83 1.76 -1.95
CA SER A 33 10.24 2.04 -3.28
C SER A 33 8.78 1.59 -3.39
N ASN A 34 8.34 0.70 -2.50
CA ASN A 34 7.06 0.01 -2.56
C ASN A 34 6.07 0.42 -1.47
N TYR A 35 6.22 1.60 -0.85
CA TYR A 35 5.43 1.96 0.33
C TYR A 35 3.92 1.87 0.10
N THR A 36 3.42 2.34 -1.04
CA THR A 36 1.98 2.33 -1.31
C THR A 36 1.41 0.93 -1.39
N SER A 37 1.99 0.04 -2.18
CA SER A 37 1.55 -1.35 -2.27
C SER A 37 1.73 -2.07 -0.93
N TRP A 38 2.87 -1.85 -0.27
CA TRP A 38 3.12 -2.38 1.07
C TRP A 38 2.07 -1.95 2.10
N LYS A 39 1.63 -0.68 2.07
CA LYS A 39 0.64 -0.12 3.01
C LYS A 39 -0.70 -0.85 2.87
N GLU A 40 -1.16 -1.08 1.64
CA GLU A 40 -2.41 -1.81 1.38
C GLU A 40 -2.30 -3.29 1.78
N ASP A 41 -1.21 -3.97 1.39
CA ASP A 41 -0.99 -5.37 1.75
C ASP A 41 -0.87 -5.56 3.27
N MET A 42 -0.10 -4.70 3.93
CA MET A 42 0.08 -4.75 5.38
C MET A 42 -1.23 -4.50 6.12
N LYS A 43 -2.08 -3.58 5.63
CA LYS A 43 -3.42 -3.36 6.18
C LYS A 43 -4.27 -4.63 6.13
N VAL A 44 -4.29 -5.34 4.99
CA VAL A 44 -5.03 -6.61 4.85
C VAL A 44 -4.55 -7.64 5.86
N VAL A 45 -3.23 -7.74 6.05
CA VAL A 45 -2.64 -8.66 7.03
C VAL A 45 -2.98 -8.29 8.47
N LEU A 46 -3.00 -7.01 8.81
CA LEU A 46 -3.41 -6.55 10.15
C LEU A 46 -4.91 -6.79 10.41
N MET A 47 -5.75 -6.73 9.36
CA MET A 47 -7.16 -7.10 9.43
C MET A 47 -7.34 -8.60 9.69
N ASP A 48 -6.66 -9.45 8.93
CA ASP A 48 -6.64 -10.92 9.15
C ASP A 48 -6.19 -11.28 10.57
N ARG A 49 -5.20 -10.57 11.09
CA ARG A 49 -4.68 -10.76 12.46
C ARG A 49 -5.54 -10.12 13.55
N GLY A 50 -6.66 -9.50 13.21
CA GLY A 50 -7.61 -8.90 14.15
C GLY A 50 -7.06 -7.71 14.93
N CYS A 51 -6.03 -7.04 14.41
CA CYS A 51 -5.31 -5.97 15.11
C CYS A 51 -5.28 -4.64 14.36
N TRP A 52 -5.95 -4.53 13.20
CA TRP A 52 -6.11 -3.27 12.46
C TRP A 52 -6.80 -2.16 13.27
N SER A 53 -7.77 -2.52 14.12
CA SER A 53 -8.49 -1.59 15.00
C SER A 53 -7.58 -0.78 15.93
N PHE A 54 -6.44 -1.34 16.35
CA PHE A 54 -5.43 -0.63 17.13
C PHE A 54 -4.73 0.49 16.34
N ILE A 55 -4.59 0.33 15.03
CA ILE A 55 -3.99 1.35 14.15
C ILE A 55 -4.91 2.56 14.01
N ILE A 56 -6.22 2.35 13.91
CA ILE A 56 -7.20 3.43 13.64
C ILE A 56 -7.89 4.00 14.89
N TRP A 57 -7.48 3.60 16.10
CA TRP A 57 -8.12 4.00 17.38
C TRP A 57 -9.60 3.59 17.51
N GLU A 58 -10.05 2.58 16.78
CA GLU A 58 -11.44 2.10 16.89
C GLU A 58 -11.62 1.02 17.97
N ASP A 59 -10.53 0.44 18.48
CA ASP A 59 -10.63 -0.57 19.54
C ASP A 59 -10.88 0.10 20.90
N LYS A 60 -11.91 -0.37 21.61
CA LYS A 60 -12.20 0.10 22.97
C LYS A 60 -11.10 -0.40 23.91
N PRO A 61 -10.67 0.40 24.91
CA PRO A 61 -9.81 -0.12 25.95
C PRO A 61 -10.46 -1.35 26.60
N CYS A 62 -9.65 -2.36 26.93
CA CYS A 62 -10.12 -3.57 27.58
C CYS A 62 -10.93 -3.18 28.84
N PRO A 63 -12.20 -3.62 28.99
CA PRO A 63 -13.01 -3.25 30.15
C PRO A 63 -12.33 -3.65 31.46
N GLU A 64 -12.46 -2.83 32.52
CA GLU A 64 -11.86 -3.14 33.82
C GLU A 64 -12.36 -4.49 34.39
N GLN A 65 -13.62 -4.81 34.12
CA GLN A 65 -14.32 -6.04 34.52
C GLN A 65 -14.06 -7.23 33.59
N ALA A 66 -13.19 -7.08 32.58
CA ALA A 66 -12.86 -8.16 31.66
C ALA A 66 -12.20 -9.35 32.38
N THR A 67 -12.54 -10.55 31.94
CA THR A 67 -11.94 -11.81 32.37
C THR A 67 -10.43 -11.84 32.04
N GLU A 68 -9.67 -12.67 32.74
CA GLU A 68 -8.23 -12.85 32.42
C GLU A 68 -8.00 -13.30 30.98
N LYS A 69 -8.92 -14.11 30.43
CA LYS A 69 -8.87 -14.56 29.05
C LYS A 69 -9.02 -13.39 28.07
N GLU A 70 -9.99 -12.51 28.29
CA GLU A 70 -10.21 -11.33 27.44
C GLU A 70 -9.05 -10.33 27.51
N LYS A 71 -8.47 -10.15 28.71
CA LYS A 71 -7.26 -9.32 28.89
C LYS A 71 -6.07 -9.89 28.13
N PHE A 72 -5.85 -11.20 28.24
CA PHE A 72 -4.81 -11.89 27.49
C PHE A 72 -5.01 -11.77 25.97
N GLU A 73 -6.23 -11.99 25.47
CA GLU A 73 -6.54 -11.86 24.04
C GLU A 73 -6.34 -10.42 23.53
N TYR A 74 -6.70 -9.41 24.33
CA TYR A 74 -6.46 -8.01 24.00
C TYR A 74 -4.97 -7.70 23.88
N ASP A 75 -4.17 -8.05 24.90
CA ASP A 75 -2.73 -7.82 24.91
C ASP A 75 -2.03 -8.61 23.79
N TRP A 76 -2.49 -9.83 23.52
CA TRP A 76 -2.00 -10.65 22.43
C TRP A 76 -2.22 -9.97 21.08
N ARG A 77 -3.43 -9.48 20.78
CA ARG A 77 -3.73 -8.78 19.52
C ARG A 77 -2.91 -7.47 19.41
N LYS A 78 -2.72 -6.76 20.51
CA LYS A 78 -1.89 -5.54 20.56
C LYS A 78 -0.42 -5.83 20.21
N GLN A 79 0.19 -6.83 20.83
CA GLN A 79 1.58 -7.26 20.53
C GLN A 79 1.71 -7.82 19.11
N ARG A 80 0.69 -8.53 18.65
CA ARG A 80 0.60 -9.07 17.28
C ARG A 80 0.59 -7.96 16.22
N CYS A 81 0.01 -6.79 16.52
CA CYS A 81 0.04 -5.61 15.66
C CYS A 81 1.47 -5.16 15.35
N TYR A 82 2.25 -4.84 16.40
CA TYR A 82 3.64 -4.38 16.25
C TYR A 82 4.53 -5.44 15.58
N THR A 83 4.43 -6.70 16.03
CA THR A 83 5.27 -7.79 15.48
C THR A 83 5.00 -8.03 14.00
N THR A 84 3.76 -7.87 13.55
CA THR A 84 3.40 -7.99 12.12
C THR A 84 4.07 -6.88 11.29
N ILE A 85 3.99 -5.62 11.75
CA ILE A 85 4.66 -4.49 11.09
C ILE A 85 6.17 -4.70 11.07
N TYR A 86 6.77 -5.08 12.19
CA TYR A 86 8.20 -5.35 12.32
C TYR A 86 8.68 -6.42 11.33
N GLN A 87 7.90 -7.49 11.13
CA GLN A 87 8.26 -8.57 10.20
C GLN A 87 8.16 -8.15 8.73
N GLY A 88 7.25 -7.22 8.43
CA GLY A 88 6.98 -6.73 7.08
C GLY A 88 7.89 -5.62 6.59
N ILE A 89 8.87 -5.16 7.38
CA ILE A 89 9.83 -4.13 6.93
C ILE A 89 11.23 -4.72 6.72
N GLU A 90 11.98 -4.18 5.76
CA GLU A 90 13.38 -4.56 5.58
C GLU A 90 14.23 -4.16 6.78
N ARG A 91 15.30 -4.94 7.03
CA ARG A 91 16.19 -4.73 8.19
C ARG A 91 16.75 -3.32 8.28
N LYS A 92 17.00 -2.67 7.13
CA LYS A 92 17.54 -1.31 7.06
C LYS A 92 16.60 -0.25 7.64
N PHE A 93 15.30 -0.53 7.75
CA PHE A 93 14.30 0.40 8.30
C PHE A 93 13.84 0.08 9.71
N LEU A 94 14.20 -1.09 10.26
CA LEU A 94 13.96 -1.43 11.67
C LEU A 94 14.42 -0.32 12.65
N PRO A 95 15.55 0.39 12.41
CA PRO A 95 15.96 1.49 13.28
C PRO A 95 14.93 2.62 13.42
N LEU A 96 14.02 2.80 12.46
CA LEU A 96 12.96 3.82 12.51
C LEU A 96 11.96 3.54 13.64
N ILE A 97 11.61 2.26 13.86
CA ILE A 97 10.57 1.87 14.82
C ILE A 97 11.12 1.24 16.10
N ARG A 98 12.44 1.07 16.24
CA ARG A 98 13.09 0.32 17.34
C ARG A 98 12.78 0.84 18.75
N HIS A 99 12.30 2.08 18.89
CA HIS A 99 12.05 2.74 20.16
C HIS A 99 10.62 2.55 20.65
N THR A 100 9.75 1.96 19.82
CA THR A 100 8.36 1.67 20.16
C THR A 100 8.07 0.18 20.01
N THR A 101 7.13 -0.30 20.81
CA THR A 101 6.47 -1.61 20.62
C THR A 101 4.97 -1.43 20.39
N ASP A 102 4.52 -0.19 20.22
CA ASP A 102 3.14 0.14 19.90
C ASP A 102 2.96 0.08 18.38
N GLY A 103 2.02 -0.75 17.93
CA GLY A 103 1.78 -0.97 16.50
C GLY A 103 1.35 0.29 15.78
N LYS A 104 0.58 1.17 16.44
CA LYS A 104 0.09 2.42 15.85
C LYS A 104 1.22 3.44 15.72
N GLU A 105 2.02 3.61 16.76
CA GLU A 105 3.17 4.49 16.71
C GLU A 105 4.15 4.06 15.62
N ALA A 106 4.45 2.76 15.52
CA ALA A 106 5.27 2.20 14.45
C ALA A 106 4.67 2.49 13.06
N TRP A 107 3.36 2.30 12.88
CA TRP A 107 2.65 2.60 11.64
C TRP A 107 2.75 4.08 11.25
N ASN A 108 2.55 4.99 12.19
CA ASN A 108 2.61 6.43 11.96
C ASN A 108 4.03 6.91 11.61
N ILE A 109 5.05 6.32 12.23
CA ILE A 109 6.45 6.58 11.87
C ILE A 109 6.68 6.19 10.41
N LEU A 110 6.20 5.02 9.99
CA LEU A 110 6.34 4.56 8.60
C LEU A 110 5.58 5.46 7.62
N ILE A 111 4.33 5.85 7.93
CA ILE A 111 3.60 6.88 7.16
C ILE A 111 4.46 8.14 6.97
N THR A 112 4.99 8.69 8.07
CA THR A 112 5.72 9.95 8.04
C THR A 112 7.01 9.86 7.21
N ASN A 113 7.67 8.70 7.20
CA ASN A 113 8.95 8.52 6.51
C ASN A 113 8.82 8.12 5.04
N PHE A 114 7.73 7.44 4.67
CA PHE A 114 7.60 6.83 3.35
C PHE A 114 6.42 7.33 2.53
N GLU A 115 5.45 8.01 3.13
CA GLU A 115 4.38 8.64 2.38
C GLU A 115 4.90 9.94 1.75
N PRO A 116 4.96 10.04 0.41
CA PRO A 116 5.46 11.24 -0.25
C PRO A 116 4.44 12.37 -0.09
N THR A 117 4.61 13.22 0.92
CA THR A 117 3.65 14.26 1.30
C THR A 117 4.12 15.69 1.02
N SER A 118 5.30 15.88 0.41
CA SER A 118 5.75 17.24 0.07
C SER A 118 5.09 17.71 -1.21
N LYS A 119 4.60 18.97 -1.20
CA LYS A 119 4.10 19.64 -2.41
C LYS A 119 5.17 19.71 -3.50
N ALA A 120 6.45 19.73 -3.10
CA ALA A 120 7.58 19.64 -4.01
C ALA A 120 7.59 18.30 -4.76
N ARG A 121 7.43 17.17 -4.05
CA ARG A 121 7.40 15.85 -4.71
C ARG A 121 6.20 15.69 -5.63
N LEU A 122 5.04 16.22 -5.23
CA LEU A 122 3.88 16.24 -6.12
C LEU A 122 4.16 17.10 -7.37
N ALA A 123 4.78 18.27 -7.22
CA ALA A 123 5.16 19.10 -8.36
C ALA A 123 6.13 18.36 -9.29
N ASP A 124 7.18 17.73 -8.75
CA ASP A 124 8.13 16.93 -9.53
C ASP A 124 7.43 15.80 -10.30
N LEU A 125 6.52 15.06 -9.65
CA LEU A 125 5.78 13.98 -10.30
C LEU A 125 4.85 14.46 -11.41
N ILE A 126 4.24 15.64 -11.24
CA ILE A 126 3.40 16.28 -12.25
C ILE A 126 4.25 16.72 -13.44
N ASP A 127 5.40 17.36 -13.19
CA ASP A 127 6.34 17.77 -14.24
C ASP A 127 6.85 16.55 -15.02
N GLU A 128 7.32 15.51 -14.31
CA GLU A 128 7.75 14.24 -14.89
C GLU A 128 6.65 13.60 -15.75
N PHE A 129 5.39 13.65 -15.31
CA PHE A 129 4.25 13.12 -16.07
C PHE A 129 4.08 13.84 -17.42
N PHE A 130 4.10 15.16 -17.42
CA PHE A 130 3.93 15.95 -18.65
C PHE A 130 5.18 15.94 -19.54
N GLU A 131 6.34 15.62 -18.99
CA GLU A 131 7.59 15.43 -19.74
C GLU A 131 7.71 14.05 -20.41
N LEU A 132 6.87 13.08 -20.05
CA LEU A 132 6.86 11.77 -20.72
C LEU A 132 6.72 11.93 -22.24
N LYS A 133 7.62 11.25 -22.96
CA LYS A 133 7.65 11.23 -24.43
C LYS A 133 7.78 9.80 -24.89
N PHE A 134 7.00 9.48 -25.92
CA PHE A 134 7.16 8.23 -26.64
C PHE A 134 8.46 8.26 -27.44
N ASN A 135 9.33 7.28 -27.23
CA ASN A 135 10.52 7.10 -28.05
C ASN A 135 10.34 5.91 -29.04
N PRO A 136 10.04 6.16 -30.32
CA PRO A 136 9.81 5.09 -31.29
C PRO A 136 11.04 4.20 -31.56
N VAL A 137 12.24 4.66 -31.18
CA VAL A 137 13.49 3.90 -31.36
C VAL A 137 13.78 2.99 -30.16
N GLU A 138 13.41 3.42 -28.96
CA GLU A 138 13.78 2.73 -27.71
C GLU A 138 12.63 1.93 -27.08
N GLU A 139 11.37 2.26 -27.37
CA GLU A 139 10.21 1.63 -26.74
C GLU A 139 9.04 1.38 -27.69
N THR A 140 8.21 0.38 -27.32
CA THR A 140 6.95 0.10 -27.99
C THR A 140 5.81 0.90 -27.35
N THR A 141 4.69 1.06 -28.06
CA THR A 141 3.50 1.75 -27.53
C THR A 141 3.03 1.13 -26.21
N GLY A 142 3.08 -0.19 -26.06
CA GLY A 142 2.70 -0.86 -24.81
C GLY A 142 3.61 -0.51 -23.63
N ILE A 143 4.92 -0.39 -23.87
CA ILE A 143 5.90 0.04 -22.85
C ILE A 143 5.61 1.50 -22.44
N PHE A 144 5.32 2.36 -23.41
CA PHE A 144 4.98 3.76 -23.12
C PHE A 144 3.68 3.89 -22.33
N CYS A 145 2.61 3.18 -22.72
CA CYS A 145 1.35 3.14 -21.96
C CYS A 145 1.58 2.68 -20.52
N LYS A 146 2.42 1.67 -20.32
CA LYS A 146 2.77 1.19 -18.98
C LYS A 146 3.46 2.28 -18.16
N ARG A 147 4.43 3.01 -18.73
CA ARG A 147 5.11 4.13 -18.04
C ARG A 147 4.14 5.25 -17.66
N VAL A 148 3.19 5.57 -18.54
CA VAL A 148 2.13 6.56 -18.25
C VAL A 148 1.28 6.10 -17.07
N GLU A 149 0.85 4.83 -17.03
CA GLU A 149 0.07 4.31 -15.89
C GLU A 149 0.87 4.17 -14.60
N GLU A 150 2.15 3.80 -14.67
CA GLU A 150 3.05 3.82 -13.52
C GLU A 150 3.17 5.24 -12.95
N LYS A 151 3.32 6.26 -13.80
CA LYS A 151 3.43 7.66 -13.36
C LYS A 151 2.11 8.21 -12.81
N LYS A 152 0.97 7.91 -13.46
CA LYS A 152 -0.38 8.19 -12.95
C LYS A 152 -0.58 7.60 -11.56
N THR A 153 -0.15 6.35 -11.37
CA THR A 153 -0.24 5.68 -10.07
C THR A 153 0.58 6.44 -9.04
N GLN A 154 1.85 6.77 -9.32
CA GLN A 154 2.69 7.57 -8.41
C GLN A 154 2.07 8.92 -8.02
N VAL A 155 1.42 9.63 -8.95
CA VAL A 155 0.73 10.89 -8.66
C VAL A 155 -0.50 10.67 -7.77
N LYS A 156 -1.27 9.60 -8.03
CA LYS A 156 -2.39 9.18 -7.17
C LYS A 156 -1.94 8.85 -5.75
N GLU A 157 -0.81 8.17 -5.63
CA GLU A 157 -0.18 7.84 -4.36
C GLU A 157 0.33 9.07 -3.60
N ALA A 158 0.72 10.13 -4.30
CA ALA A 158 1.04 11.43 -3.72
C ALA A 158 -0.20 12.28 -3.34
N GLY A 159 -1.40 11.71 -3.46
CA GLY A 159 -2.66 12.33 -3.03
C GLY A 159 -3.35 13.21 -4.08
N PHE A 160 -2.98 13.09 -5.36
CA PHE A 160 -3.65 13.80 -6.45
C PHE A 160 -4.08 12.85 -7.57
N GLU A 161 -5.32 12.92 -8.01
CA GLU A 161 -5.78 12.12 -9.14
C GLU A 161 -5.71 12.94 -10.42
N ILE A 162 -4.92 12.49 -11.39
CA ILE A 162 -4.82 13.15 -12.70
C ILE A 162 -6.15 12.94 -13.44
N PRO A 163 -6.82 14.02 -13.88
CA PRO A 163 -8.02 13.91 -14.71
C PRO A 163 -7.79 13.04 -15.94
N GLU A 164 -8.77 12.18 -16.24
CA GLU A 164 -8.67 11.19 -17.31
C GLU A 164 -8.40 11.81 -18.69
N LEU A 165 -8.92 13.02 -18.91
CA LEU A 165 -8.62 13.84 -20.08
C LEU A 165 -7.11 14.11 -20.23
N PHE A 166 -6.38 14.47 -19.17
CA PHE A 166 -4.95 14.74 -19.26
C PHE A 166 -4.13 13.48 -19.51
N ILE A 167 -4.55 12.33 -18.99
CA ILE A 167 -3.93 11.03 -19.31
C ILE A 167 -4.10 10.72 -20.79
N ALA A 168 -5.33 10.84 -21.29
CA ALA A 168 -5.65 10.65 -22.69
C ALA A 168 -4.86 11.61 -23.60
N LEU A 169 -4.75 12.89 -23.22
CA LEU A 169 -3.94 13.87 -23.93
C LEU A 169 -2.45 13.51 -23.94
N GLN A 170 -1.91 13.01 -22.82
CA GLN A 170 -0.50 12.65 -22.72
C GLN A 170 -0.15 11.45 -23.59
N LEU A 171 -1.06 10.49 -23.72
CA LEU A 171 -0.90 9.33 -24.60
C LEU A 171 -0.84 9.72 -26.09
N ILE A 172 -1.52 10.80 -26.49
CA ILE A 172 -1.62 11.19 -27.91
C ILE A 172 -0.70 12.35 -28.32
N ARG A 173 -0.34 13.25 -27.40
CA ARG A 173 0.35 14.53 -27.70
C ARG A 173 1.77 14.35 -28.24
N ARG A 174 2.38 13.18 -28.03
CA ARG A 174 3.78 12.89 -28.40
C ARG A 174 3.92 11.59 -29.19
N LEU A 175 2.84 11.12 -29.83
CA LEU A 175 2.91 10.03 -30.79
C LEU A 175 3.74 10.44 -32.02
N PRO A 176 4.29 9.49 -32.78
CA PRO A 176 4.97 9.77 -34.04
C PRO A 176 4.05 10.51 -35.03
N ALA A 177 4.63 11.31 -35.92
CA ALA A 177 3.89 12.12 -36.89
C ALA A 177 2.95 11.31 -37.80
N GLU A 178 3.21 10.01 -37.98
CA GLU A 178 2.35 9.07 -38.71
C GLU A 178 0.93 8.98 -38.13
N TYR A 179 0.76 9.32 -36.84
CA TYR A 179 -0.52 9.34 -36.16
C TYR A 179 -1.20 10.72 -36.14
N ASP A 180 -0.61 11.76 -36.74
CA ASP A 180 -1.11 13.14 -36.65
C ASP A 180 -2.56 13.28 -37.11
N HIS A 181 -2.94 12.62 -38.22
CA HIS A 181 -4.32 12.63 -38.71
C HIS A 181 -5.32 12.02 -37.69
N LEU A 182 -4.91 10.95 -37.01
CA LEU A 182 -5.70 10.32 -35.95
C LEU A 182 -5.83 11.26 -34.76
N VAL A 183 -4.73 11.87 -34.32
CA VAL A 183 -4.69 12.84 -33.20
C VAL A 183 -5.61 14.03 -33.49
N GLN A 184 -5.56 14.61 -34.70
CA GLN A 184 -6.45 15.71 -35.10
C GLN A 184 -7.93 15.32 -35.11
N THR A 185 -8.23 14.08 -35.49
CA THR A 185 -9.60 13.56 -35.44
C THR A 185 -10.07 13.40 -33.99
N LEU A 186 -9.21 12.91 -33.12
CA LEU A 186 -9.51 12.73 -31.70
C LEU A 186 -9.77 14.08 -31.00
N TYR A 187 -9.00 15.13 -31.30
CA TYR A 187 -9.22 16.47 -30.73
C TYR A 187 -10.57 17.12 -31.07
N ARG A 188 -11.28 16.63 -32.09
CA ARG A 188 -12.60 17.15 -32.48
C ARG A 188 -13.76 16.47 -31.76
N LEU A 189 -13.48 15.42 -30.99
CA LEU A 189 -14.48 14.70 -30.23
C LEU A 189 -14.84 15.48 -28.96
N LYS A 190 -16.08 15.30 -28.48
CA LYS A 190 -16.45 15.74 -27.13
C LYS A 190 -15.70 14.91 -26.10
N ASP A 191 -15.41 15.48 -24.93
CA ASP A 191 -14.59 14.86 -23.88
C ASP A 191 -15.04 13.42 -23.50
N GLU A 192 -16.35 13.20 -23.42
CA GLU A 192 -16.98 11.89 -23.13
C GLU A 192 -16.71 10.85 -24.22
N GLU A 193 -16.74 11.27 -25.48
CA GLU A 193 -16.47 10.40 -26.64
C GLU A 193 -14.96 10.17 -26.84
N PHE A 194 -14.15 11.17 -26.51
CA PHE A 194 -12.70 11.13 -26.60
C PHE A 194 -12.11 10.10 -25.62
N THR A 195 -12.46 10.21 -24.34
CA THR A 195 -12.03 9.26 -23.30
C THR A 195 -12.58 7.85 -23.55
N GLY A 196 -13.85 7.74 -23.97
CA GLY A 196 -14.47 6.46 -24.30
C GLY A 196 -13.86 5.74 -25.50
N LYS A 197 -13.43 6.45 -26.55
CA LYS A 197 -12.77 5.85 -27.73
C LYS A 197 -11.33 5.43 -27.47
N LEU A 198 -10.59 6.18 -26.66
CA LEU A 198 -9.21 5.82 -26.31
C LEU A 198 -9.16 4.52 -25.51
N LYS A 199 -10.10 4.31 -24.58
CA LYS A 199 -10.24 3.07 -23.81
C LYS A 199 -10.56 1.82 -24.66
N LYS A 200 -11.06 1.99 -25.89
CA LYS A 200 -11.44 0.86 -26.77
C LYS A 200 -10.33 0.47 -27.76
N ASN A 201 -9.34 1.33 -27.98
CA ASN A 201 -8.31 1.15 -29.01
C ASN A 201 -6.89 1.05 -28.43
N LEU A 202 -6.77 1.12 -27.10
CA LEU A 202 -5.59 0.81 -26.30
C LEU A 202 -5.87 -0.47 -25.51
#